data_AF-A0A8S2SW74-F1
#
_entry.id   AF-A0A8S2SW74-F1
#
_cell.length_a   1.000
_cell.length_b   1.000
_cell.length_c   1.000
_cell.angle_alpha   90.00
_cell.angle_beta   90.00
_cell.angle_gamma   90.00
#
_symmetry.space_group_name_H-M   'P 1'
#
loop_
_entity.id
_entity.type
_entity.pdbx_description
1 polymer ?
#
loop_
_entity_poly.entity_id
_entity_poly.type
_entity_poly.pdbx_seq_one_letter_code
_entity_poly.pdbx_strand_id
1 'polypeptide(L)'
;MRSVNEEKIKEFDEKIQETEKTFGDSEIRECYLAKVQYLCTIVDREQALTWLRKTYEKTVTLGHRLDLIFYQLRLGLFYMDQDLIGRNL
;
A
#
# COMPACT_ATOMS: atom_id res chain seq x y z
N MET A 1 -20.33 -5.49 -4.72
CA MET A 1 -18.96 -5.07 -5.09
C MET A 1 -18.31 -4.15 -4.05
N ARG A 2 -18.93 -3.03 -3.63
CA ARG A 2 -18.36 -2.15 -2.56
C ARG A 2 -18.21 -2.83 -1.19
N SER A 3 -19.24 -3.55 -0.73
CA SER A 3 -19.23 -4.19 0.59
C SER A 3 -18.12 -5.23 0.80
N VAL A 4 -17.75 -5.97 -0.25
CA VAL A 4 -16.70 -7.00 -0.19
C VAL A 4 -15.31 -6.37 -0.07
N ASN A 5 -15.12 -5.18 -0.68
CA ASN A 5 -13.85 -4.45 -0.55
C ASN A 5 -13.68 -3.90 0.86
N GLU A 6 -14.74 -3.34 1.46
CA GLU A 6 -14.68 -2.82 2.83
C GLU A 6 -14.41 -3.94 3.85
N GLU A 7 -15.01 -5.11 3.65
CA GLU A 7 -14.79 -6.27 4.50
C GLU A 7 -13.34 -6.78 4.39
N LYS A 8 -12.79 -6.88 3.18
CA LYS A 8 -11.38 -7.23 2.99
C LYS A 8 -10.43 -6.18 3.55
N ILE A 9 -10.72 -4.89 3.41
CA ILE A 9 -9.90 -3.82 3.99
C ILE A 9 -9.87 -3.93 5.52
N LYS A 10 -11.02 -4.24 6.15
CA LYS A 10 -11.10 -4.51 7.59
C LYS A 10 -10.30 -5.74 7.99
N GLU A 11 -10.43 -6.84 7.24
CA GLU A 11 -9.67 -8.06 7.49
C GLU A 11 -8.16 -7.79 7.42
N PHE A 12 -7.71 -6.99 6.45
CA PHE A 12 -6.30 -6.54 6.38
C PHE A 12 -5.92 -5.62 7.55
N ASP A 13 -6.81 -4.75 8.05
CA ASP A 13 -6.52 -3.88 9.18
C ASP A 13 -6.40 -4.67 10.50
N GLU A 14 -7.30 -5.63 10.74
CA GLU A 14 -7.22 -6.56 11.86
C GLU A 14 -5.94 -7.40 11.81
N LYS A 15 -5.61 -7.92 10.62
CA LYS A 15 -4.38 -8.70 10.43
C LYS A 15 -3.13 -7.87 10.69
N ILE A 16 -3.12 -6.59 10.31
CA ILE A 16 -2.02 -5.66 10.63
C ILE A 16 -1.94 -5.38 12.13
N GLN A 17 -3.07 -5.15 12.81
CA GLN A 17 -3.09 -4.94 14.27
C GLN A 17 -2.62 -6.17 15.05
N GLU A 18 -3.05 -7.36 14.64
CA GLU A 18 -2.60 -8.62 15.25
C GLU A 18 -1.11 -8.83 15.03
N THR A 19 -0.65 -8.60 13.79
CA THR A 19 0.76 -8.72 13.44
C THR A 19 1.62 -7.69 14.17
N GLU A 20 1.12 -6.47 14.38
CA GLU A 20 1.84 -5.43 15.13
C GLU A 20 1.97 -5.74 16.63
N LYS A 21 1.05 -6.52 17.20
CA LYS A 21 1.12 -6.95 18.61
C LYS A 21 1.99 -8.19 18.82
N THR A 22 2.07 -9.09 17.83
CA THR A 22 2.66 -10.42 18.00
C THR A 22 3.98 -10.60 17.27
N PHE A 23 4.18 -9.93 16.13
CA PHE A 23 5.29 -10.20 15.23
C PHE A 23 6.20 -8.99 15.01
N GLY A 24 7.41 -9.25 14.52
CA GLY A 24 8.44 -8.23 14.32
C GLY A 24 8.20 -7.34 13.09
N ASP A 25 9.04 -6.31 12.96
CA ASP A 25 8.97 -5.28 11.90
C ASP A 25 8.90 -5.86 10.47
N SER A 26 9.44 -7.07 10.26
CA SER A 26 9.44 -7.76 8.96
C SER A 26 8.06 -8.30 8.55
N GLU A 27 7.30 -8.93 9.45
CA GLU A 27 5.94 -9.42 9.13
C GLU A 27 4.93 -8.28 9.03
N ILE A 28 5.09 -7.24 9.86
CA ILE A 28 4.26 -6.04 9.77
C ILE A 28 4.39 -5.43 8.37
N ARG A 29 5.61 -5.39 7.82
CA ARG A 29 5.88 -4.93 6.46
C ARG A 29 5.19 -5.78 5.38
N GLU A 30 5.22 -7.11 5.50
CA GLU A 30 4.54 -8.01 4.56
C GLU A 30 3.03 -7.75 4.54
N CYS A 31 2.43 -7.53 5.71
CA CYS A 31 1.02 -7.17 5.82
C CYS A 31 0.70 -5.80 5.19
N TYR A 32 1.58 -4.81 5.38
CA TYR A 32 1.47 -3.51 4.72
C TYR A 32 1.55 -3.62 3.18
N LEU A 33 2.46 -4.43 2.66
CA LEU A 33 2.58 -4.69 1.22
C LEU A 33 1.32 -5.33 0.66
N ALA A 34 0.80 -6.38 1.32
CA ALA A 34 -0.43 -7.04 0.92
C ALA A 34 -1.62 -6.07 0.88
N LYS A 35 -1.71 -5.17 1.87
CA LYS A 35 -2.74 -4.12 1.90
C LYS A 35 -2.59 -3.12 0.76
N VAL A 36 -1.38 -2.63 0.49
CA VAL A 36 -1.11 -1.72 -0.65
C VAL A 36 -1.46 -2.37 -1.99
N GLN A 37 -1.12 -3.65 -2.16
CA GLN A 37 -1.43 -4.39 -3.39
C GLN A 37 -2.94 -4.54 -3.60
N TYR A 38 -3.69 -4.79 -2.53
CA TYR A 38 -5.14 -4.82 -2.56
C TYR A 38 -5.75 -3.44 -2.84
N LEU A 39 -5.23 -2.38 -2.20
CA LEU A 39 -5.65 -0.99 -2.44
C LEU A 39 -5.39 -0.54 -3.89
N CYS A 40 -4.28 -0.98 -4.49
CA CYS A 40 -4.01 -0.79 -5.93
C CYS A 40 -5.02 -1.52 -6.82
N THR A 41 -5.49 -2.70 -6.42
CA THR A 41 -6.46 -3.50 -7.19
C THR A 41 -7.86 -2.88 -7.18
N ILE A 42 -8.26 -2.31 -6.05
CA ILE A 42 -9.55 -1.61 -5.92
C ILE A 42 -9.51 -0.19 -6.49
N VAL A 43 -8.31 0.27 -6.88
CA VAL A 43 -8.04 1.61 -7.41
C VAL A 43 -8.56 2.69 -6.44
N ASP A 44 -8.14 2.61 -5.18
CA ASP A 44 -8.45 3.64 -4.18
C ASP A 44 -7.23 4.55 -4.02
N ARG A 45 -7.24 5.70 -4.72
CA ARG A 45 -6.10 6.63 -4.78
C ARG A 45 -5.65 7.11 -3.41
N GLU A 46 -6.57 7.60 -2.59
CA GLU A 46 -6.26 8.28 -1.33
C GLU A 46 -5.78 7.29 -0.26
N GLN A 47 -6.46 6.14 -0.16
CA GLN A 47 -6.02 5.10 0.76
C GLN A 47 -4.69 4.49 0.30
N ALA A 48 -4.54 4.17 -0.99
CA ALA A 48 -3.30 3.57 -1.49
C ALA A 48 -2.09 4.49 -1.24
N LEU A 49 -2.19 5.80 -1.47
CA LEU A 49 -1.11 6.76 -1.21
C LEU A 49 -0.76 6.85 0.28
N THR A 50 -1.77 6.85 1.16
CA THR A 50 -1.56 6.89 2.61
C THR A 50 -0.83 5.64 3.10
N TRP A 51 -1.28 4.47 2.66
CA TRP A 51 -0.65 3.20 3.03
C TRP A 51 0.73 3.03 2.38
N LEU A 52 0.93 3.46 1.13
CA LEU A 52 2.24 3.50 0.47
C LEU A 52 3.27 4.30 1.27
N ARG A 53 2.90 5.48 1.79
CA ARG A 53 3.77 6.28 2.66
C ARG A 53 4.11 5.56 3.97
N LYS A 54 3.10 4.99 4.66
CA LYS A 54 3.32 4.23 5.89
C LYS A 54 4.27 3.04 5.66
N THR A 55 4.07 2.31 4.57
CA THR A 55 4.96 1.19 4.19
C THR A 55 6.36 1.70 3.85
N TYR A 56 6.48 2.85 3.19
CA TYR A 56 7.77 3.45 2.85
C TYR A 56 8.58 3.82 4.10
N GLU A 57 7.96 4.38 5.13
CA GLU A 57 8.63 4.73 6.39
C GLU A 57 9.14 3.50 7.15
N LYS A 58 8.36 2.41 7.21
CA LYS A 58 8.79 1.13 7.82
C LYS A 58 9.79 0.35 6.94
N THR A 59 9.92 0.69 5.66
CA THR A 59 10.79 -0.04 4.73
C THR A 59 12.21 0.53 4.73
N VAL A 60 13.13 -0.23 5.32
CA VAL A 60 14.56 0.13 5.42
C VAL A 60 15.35 -0.26 4.15
N THR A 61 14.92 -1.28 3.40
CA THR A 61 15.67 -1.82 2.26
C THR A 61 15.39 -1.05 0.95
N LEU A 62 16.44 -0.63 0.25
CA LEU A 62 16.35 0.13 -1.02
C LEU A 62 15.53 -0.57 -2.12
N GLY A 63 15.67 -1.89 -2.28
CA GLY A 63 14.91 -2.64 -3.30
C GLY A 63 13.40 -2.57 -3.10
N HIS A 64 12.95 -2.65 -1.84
CA HIS A 64 11.54 -2.55 -1.50
C HIS A 64 10.98 -1.13 -1.64
N ARG A 65 11.83 -0.09 -1.48
CA ARG A 65 11.44 1.29 -1.77
C ARG A 65 11.15 1.49 -3.26
N LEU A 66 11.94 0.85 -4.12
CA LEU A 66 11.72 0.88 -5.57
C LEU A 66 10.35 0.28 -5.94
N ASP A 67 10.01 -0.85 -5.32
CA ASP A 67 8.72 -1.53 -5.53
C ASP A 67 7.52 -0.65 -5.14
N LEU A 68 7.61 0.08 -4.02
CA LEU A 68 6.61 1.06 -3.60
C LEU A 68 6.45 2.21 -4.61
N ILE A 69 7.55 2.72 -5.16
CA ILE A 69 7.52 3.75 -6.21
C ILE A 69 6.82 3.21 -7.48
N PHE A 70 7.06 1.95 -7.86
CA PHE A 70 6.37 1.32 -8.99
C PHE A 70 4.86 1.20 -8.77
N TYR A 71 4.40 0.89 -7.56
CA TYR A 71 2.96 0.90 -7.24
C TYR A 71 2.36 2.31 -7.35
N GLN A 72 3.07 3.32 -6.86
CA GLN A 72 2.63 4.71 -6.97
C GLN A 72 2.58 5.17 -8.44
N LEU A 73 3.57 4.79 -9.25
CA LEU A 73 3.60 5.07 -10.69
C LEU A 73 2.47 4.34 -11.43
N ARG A 74 2.19 3.07 -11.08
CA ARG A 74 1.07 2.29 -11.66
C ARG A 74 -0.27 2.95 -11.35
N LEU A 75 -0.46 3.45 -10.13
CA LEU A 75 -1.64 4.26 -9.77
C LEU A 75 -1.71 5.57 -10.55
N GLY A 76 -0.61 6.30 -10.67
CA GLY A 76 -0.53 7.54 -11.45
C GLY A 76 -0.87 7.34 -12.93
N LEU A 77 -0.34 6.27 -13.54
CA LEU A 77 -0.65 5.85 -14.91
C LEU A 77 -2.13 5.48 -15.08
N PHE A 78 -2.73 4.80 -14.11
CA PHE A 78 -4.15 4.42 -14.17
C PHE A 78 -5.08 5.63 -14.13
N TYR A 79 -4.80 6.59 -13.24
CA TYR A 79 -5.58 7.83 -13.14
C TYR A 79 -5.25 8.87 -14.22
N MET A 80 -4.27 8.58 -15.10
CA MET A 80 -3.76 9.53 -16.09
C MET A 80 -3.36 10.87 -15.45
N ASP A 81 -2.94 10.82 -14.18
CA ASP A 81 -2.65 12.00 -13.37
C ASP A 81 -1.19 12.38 -13.61
N GLN A 82 -1.01 13.30 -14.57
CA GLN A 82 0.29 13.74 -15.06
C GLN A 82 1.15 14.39 -13.96
N ASP A 83 0.52 14.91 -12.90
CA ASP A 83 1.19 15.52 -11.73
C ASP A 83 1.84 14.44 -10.84
N LEU A 84 1.15 13.31 -10.64
CA LEU A 84 1.64 12.16 -9.89
C LEU A 84 2.78 11.44 -10.60
N ILE A 85 2.71 11.36 -11.93
CA ILE A 85 3.74 10.78 -12.80
C ILE A 85 4.98 11.71 -12.80
N GLY A 86 4.78 13.01 -12.97
CA GLY A 86 5.88 13.99 -13.03
C GLY A 86 6.61 14.18 -11.69
N ARG A 87 5.96 13.98 -10.54
CA ARG A 87 6.59 14.06 -9.22
C ARG A 87 7.48 12.88 -8.84
N ASN A 88 7.29 11.73 -9.49
CA ASN A 88 8.06 10.50 -9.21
C ASN A 88 9.09 10.19 -10.30
N LEU A 89 9.20 11.03 -11.35
CA LEU A 89 10.18 10.93 -12.42
C LEU A 89 11.40 11.83 -12.15
#